data_AF-A0A9E4T9S6-F1
#
_entry.id   AF-A0A9E4T9S6-F1
#
_cell.length_a   1.000
_cell.length_b   1.000
_cell.length_c   1.000
_cell.angle_alpha   90.00
_cell.angle_beta   90.00
_cell.angle_gamma   90.00
#
_symmetry.space_group_name_H-M   'P 1'
#
loop_
_entity.id
_entity.type
_entity.pdbx_description
1 polymer ?
#
loop_
_entity_poly.entity_id
_entity_poly.type
_entity_poly.pdbx_seq_one_letter_code
_entity_poly.pdbx_strand_id
1 'polypeptide(L)'
;TLYKAVGCDQCGGSGYRGRSAIIEMIELSEAMQSLILQGKDKHALAACAKREGAKSMYEDGLHKVARGVTTLEEVLRVTQES
;
A
#
# COMPACT_ATOMS: atom_id res chain seq x y z
N THR A 1 16.05 11.23 -1.49
CA THR A 1 15.35 12.48 -1.83
C THR A 1 13.89 12.18 -2.09
N LEU A 2 12.94 12.98 -1.60
CA LEU A 2 11.50 12.79 -1.80
C LEU A 2 10.93 13.95 -2.64
N TYR A 3 9.93 13.65 -3.46
CA TYR A 3 9.23 14.64 -4.29
C TYR A 3 8.04 15.23 -3.53
N LYS A 4 7.72 16.50 -3.84
CA LYS A 4 6.57 17.22 -3.29
C LYS A 4 5.74 17.83 -4.41
N ALA A 5 4.44 17.93 -4.19
CA ALA A 5 3.53 18.64 -5.09
C ALA A 5 3.75 20.16 -4.99
N VAL A 6 3.90 20.83 -6.13
CA VAL A 6 4.07 22.30 -6.22
C VAL A 6 2.95 22.96 -7.04
N GLY A 7 2.46 22.30 -8.09
CA GLY A 7 1.38 22.79 -8.96
C GLY A 7 1.87 23.58 -10.18
N CYS A 8 1.16 23.44 -11.31
CA CYS A 8 1.34 24.21 -12.54
C CYS A 8 0.06 24.17 -13.39
N ASP A 9 0.01 24.94 -14.48
CA ASP A 9 -1.15 25.00 -15.37
C ASP A 9 -1.53 23.64 -15.95
N GLN A 10 -0.53 22.80 -16.25
CA GLN A 10 -0.73 21.46 -16.83
C GLN A 10 -1.40 20.46 -15.88
N CYS A 11 -1.34 20.71 -14.58
CA CYS A 11 -2.00 19.88 -13.55
C CYS A 11 -3.15 20.63 -12.85
N GLY A 12 -3.58 21.79 -13.39
CA GLY A 12 -4.61 22.63 -12.78
C GLY A 12 -4.24 23.09 -11.36
N GLY A 13 -2.96 23.32 -11.09
CA GLY A 13 -2.46 23.75 -9.78
C GLY A 13 -2.35 22.66 -8.70
N SER A 14 -2.81 21.44 -8.95
CA SER A 14 -2.83 20.38 -7.90
C SER A 14 -1.45 19.81 -7.52
N GLY A 15 -0.50 19.84 -8.47
CA GLY A 15 0.78 19.14 -8.36
C GLY A 15 0.70 17.63 -8.62
N TYR A 16 -0.47 17.12 -9.04
CA TYR A 16 -0.69 15.71 -9.37
C TYR A 16 -1.35 15.56 -10.75
N ARG A 17 -1.06 14.46 -11.45
CA ARG A 17 -1.74 14.11 -12.70
C ARG A 17 -1.91 12.60 -12.81
N GLY A 18 -3.14 12.15 -13.03
CA GLY A 18 -3.46 10.72 -13.03
C GLY A 18 -3.54 10.15 -11.61
N ARG A 19 -3.60 8.82 -11.51
CA ARG A 19 -3.69 8.07 -10.25
C ARG A 19 -2.86 6.80 -10.36
N SER A 20 -2.29 6.36 -9.24
CA SER A 20 -1.61 5.07 -9.12
C SER A 20 -2.26 4.29 -7.98
N ALA A 21 -2.51 3.00 -8.17
CA ALA A 21 -3.04 2.15 -7.11
C ALA A 21 -1.94 1.86 -6.08
N ILE A 22 -2.28 1.74 -4.81
CA ILE A 22 -1.45 1.11 -3.78
C ILE A 22 -2.08 -0.25 -3.48
N ILE A 23 -1.30 -1.32 -3.41
CA ILE A 23 -1.83 -2.68 -3.31
C ILE A 23 -1.20 -3.45 -2.15
N GLU A 24 -2.02 -4.23 -1.48
CA GLU A 24 -1.61 -5.31 -0.60
C GLU A 24 -2.03 -6.62 -1.28
N MET A 25 -1.05 -7.45 -1.61
CA MET A 25 -1.28 -8.72 -2.29
C MET A 25 -0.97 -9.84 -1.31
N ILE A 26 -1.97 -10.68 -1.04
CA ILE A 26 -1.85 -11.84 -0.18
C ILE A 26 -2.11 -13.08 -1.03
N GLU A 27 -1.13 -13.96 -1.11
CA GLU A 27 -1.26 -15.22 -1.83
C GLU A 27 -2.03 -16.24 -0.99
N LEU A 28 -2.93 -16.99 -1.63
CA LEU A 28 -3.69 -18.06 -0.99
C LEU A 28 -2.87 -19.35 -0.96
N SER A 29 -1.75 -19.33 -0.22
CA SER A 29 -0.88 -20.48 0.00
C SER A 29 -1.58 -21.61 0.76
N GLU A 30 -1.01 -22.83 0.75
CA GLU A 30 -1.55 -23.95 1.54
C GLU A 30 -1.63 -23.63 3.04
N ALA A 31 -0.64 -22.89 3.56
CA ALA A 31 -0.62 -22.44 4.95
C ALA A 31 -1.77 -21.45 5.22
N MET A 32 -1.99 -20.48 4.34
CA MET A 32 -3.10 -19.54 4.43
C MET A 32 -4.46 -20.27 4.40
N GLN A 33 -4.64 -21.20 3.46
CA GLN A 33 -5.86 -22.01 3.34
C GLN A 33 -6.14 -22.80 4.62
N SER A 34 -5.12 -23.42 5.21
CA SER A 34 -5.25 -24.15 6.47
C SER A 34 -5.72 -23.25 7.61
N LEU A 35 -5.18 -22.03 7.73
CA LEU A 35 -5.61 -21.06 8.74
C LEU A 35 -7.07 -20.61 8.54
N ILE A 36 -7.48 -20.40 7.29
CA ILE A 36 -8.86 -20.04 6.93
C ILE A 36 -9.83 -21.18 7.32
N LEU A 37 -9.51 -22.41 6.95
CA LEU A 37 -10.34 -23.59 7.26
C LEU A 37 -10.46 -23.83 8.77
N GLN A 38 -9.42 -23.49 9.53
CA GLN A 38 -9.43 -23.54 11.00
C GLN A 38 -10.17 -22.37 11.66
N GLY A 39 -10.70 -21.41 10.88
CA GLY A 39 -11.42 -20.24 11.40
C GLY A 39 -10.54 -19.31 12.24
N LYS A 40 -9.25 -19.20 11.91
CA LYS A 40 -8.32 -18.32 12.62
C LYS A 40 -8.67 -16.84 12.39
N ASP A 41 -8.32 -16.00 13.36
CA ASP A 41 -8.62 -14.58 13.31
C ASP A 41 -7.75 -13.79 12.31
N LYS A 42 -8.12 -12.51 12.10
CA LYS A 42 -7.40 -11.59 11.21
C LYS A 42 -5.92 -11.47 11.57
N HIS A 43 -5.57 -11.52 12.86
CA HIS A 43 -4.18 -11.36 13.29
C HIS A 43 -3.33 -12.55 12.86
N ALA A 44 -3.85 -13.78 13.02
CA ALA A 44 -3.17 -14.99 12.56
C ALA A 44 -2.98 -15.02 11.04
N LEU A 45 -4.02 -14.63 10.27
CA LEU A 45 -3.94 -14.54 8.81
C LEU A 45 -2.92 -13.48 8.36
N ALA A 46 -2.94 -12.29 8.97
CA ALA A 46 -2.00 -11.21 8.67
C ALA A 46 -0.55 -11.59 9.00
N ALA A 47 -0.33 -12.29 10.12
CA ALA A 47 0.99 -12.80 10.47
C ALA A 47 1.52 -13.81 9.44
N CYS A 48 0.64 -14.68 8.92
CA CYS A 48 0.99 -15.62 7.85
C CYS A 48 1.36 -14.88 6.56
N ALA A 49 0.52 -13.95 6.12
CA ALA A 49 0.76 -13.14 4.93
C ALA A 49 2.10 -12.39 5.02
N LYS A 50 2.37 -11.73 6.14
CA LYS A 50 3.62 -11.00 6.38
C LYS A 50 4.84 -11.92 6.34
N ARG A 51 4.75 -13.10 6.97
CA ARG A 51 5.81 -14.11 6.96
C ARG A 51 6.11 -14.62 5.55
N GLU A 52 5.09 -14.67 4.69
CA GLU A 52 5.18 -15.08 3.29
C GLU A 52 5.57 -13.93 2.34
N GLY A 53 5.86 -12.74 2.87
CA GLY A 53 6.39 -11.62 2.11
C GLY A 53 5.34 -10.68 1.54
N ALA A 54 4.07 -10.82 1.95
CA ALA A 54 3.06 -9.82 1.64
C ALA A 54 3.49 -8.44 2.18
N LYS A 55 3.36 -7.43 1.33
CA LYS A 55 3.60 -6.02 1.68
C LYS A 55 2.28 -5.37 1.99
N SER A 56 2.21 -4.68 3.12
CA SER A 56 1.08 -3.82 3.44
C SER A 56 0.92 -2.70 2.41
N MET A 57 -0.28 -2.15 2.31
CA MET A 57 -0.52 -0.96 1.50
C MET A 57 0.43 0.19 1.86
N TYR A 58 0.73 0.38 3.14
CA TYR A 58 1.68 1.41 3.59
C TYR A 58 3.08 1.17 3.01
N GLU A 59 3.59 -0.06 3.07
CA GLU A 59 4.91 -0.40 2.52
C GLU A 59 4.98 -0.25 0.99
N ASP A 60 3.92 -0.63 0.25
CA ASP A 60 3.84 -0.39 -1.19
C ASP A 60 3.78 1.12 -1.52
N GLY A 61 3.03 1.88 -0.73
CA GLY A 61 2.99 3.34 -0.82
C GLY A 61 4.37 3.97 -0.62
N LEU A 62 5.10 3.57 0.42
CA LEU A 62 6.45 4.05 0.69
C LEU A 62 7.43 3.72 -0.44
N HIS A 63 7.33 2.53 -1.05
CA HIS A 63 8.14 2.20 -2.23
C HIS A 63 7.84 3.13 -3.42
N LYS A 64 6.57 3.53 -3.61
CA LYS A 64 6.17 4.47 -4.67
C LYS A 64 6.62 5.89 -4.38
N VAL A 65 6.63 6.30 -3.12
CA VAL A 65 7.21 7.58 -2.67
C VAL A 65 8.71 7.64 -2.95
N ALA A 66 9.44 6.58 -2.60
CA ALA A 66 10.88 6.49 -2.87
C ALA A 66 11.20 6.56 -4.38
N ARG A 67 10.29 6.11 -5.24
CA ARG A 67 10.39 6.16 -6.70
C ARG A 67 9.84 7.45 -7.33
N GLY A 68 9.30 8.37 -6.54
CA GLY A 68 8.70 9.62 -7.03
C GLY A 68 7.37 9.46 -7.77
N VAL A 69 6.68 8.34 -7.59
CA VAL A 69 5.37 8.07 -8.23
C VAL A 69 4.23 8.78 -7.47
N THR A 70 4.37 8.94 -6.16
CA THR A 70 3.42 9.63 -5.30
C THR A 70 4.16 10.38 -4.19
N THR A 71 3.44 11.15 -3.38
CA THR A 71 3.97 11.91 -2.24
C THR A 71 3.71 11.18 -0.93
N LEU A 72 4.51 11.50 0.11
CA LEU A 72 4.31 10.91 1.43
C LEU A 72 2.96 11.32 2.01
N GLU A 73 2.55 12.56 1.76
CA GLU A 73 1.25 13.11 2.14
C GLU A 73 0.09 12.28 1.58
N GLU A 74 0.15 11.90 0.30
CA GLU A 74 -0.88 11.07 -0.32
C GLU A 74 -0.91 9.65 0.26
N VAL A 75 0.26 9.05 0.54
CA VAL A 75 0.31 7.72 1.17
C VAL A 75 -0.33 7.76 2.55
N LEU A 76 0.07 8.70 3.41
CA LEU A 76 -0.49 8.81 4.76
C LEU A 76 -2.00 9.05 4.72
N ARG A 77 -2.48 9.89 3.80
CA ARG A 77 -3.91 10.16 3.62
C ARG A 77 -4.71 8.89 3.29
N VAL A 78 -4.18 7.97 2.48
CA VAL A 78 -4.93 6.78 2.03
C VAL A 78 -4.68 5.53 2.88
N THR A 79 -3.65 5.50 3.73
CA THR A 79 -3.32 4.32 4.56
C THR A 79 -3.56 4.50 6.04
N GLN A 80 -3.88 5.71 6.53
CA GLN A 80 -4.15 5.94 7.96
C GLN A 80 -5.60 5.62 8.39
N GLU A 81 -6.51 5.33 7.46
CA GLU A 81 -7.93 5.04 7.75
C GLU A 81 -8.25 3.53 7.85
N SER A 82 -7.32 2.66 8.27
CA SER A 82 -7.57 1.19 8.37
C SER A 82 -6.87 0.51 9.54
#